data_AF-A0A7V9BQ13-F1
#
_entry.id   AF-A0A7V9BQ13-F1
#
_cell.length_a   1.000
_cell.length_b   1.000
_cell.length_c   1.000
_cell.angle_alpha   90.00
_cell.angle_beta   90.00
_cell.angle_gamma   90.00
#
_symmetry.space_group_name_H-M   'P 1'
#
loop_
_entity.id
_entity.type
_entity.pdbx_description
1 polymer ?
#
loop_
_entity_poly.entity_id
_entity_poly.type
_entity_poly.pdbx_seq_one_letter_code
_entity_poly.pdbx_strand_id
1 'polypeptide(L)'
;MNDRRNLRLAAISLALLVAAAVTPMAQSEEIVVIAAAGDIACPTTHLAYNGGQGTATECAQMRVSDLLVGRGLAKVLPLGDLQYESGALAQFQASYDPSWGRVKDITAPAPGNHEHLTAGAQGYFDYFNGEGVTDGPAGERGKGYYSYDVGAWHLIALNSNCGPAGVTGGCAGKSPMITWLKADLAAHPNLCTLAYWHHPRFSSQSPLQMPMKQAWLALYNKNADLILNGHKHHYERLAPQTPLGVADPARGIREIIVGTGGKETRDMPPASFLSTSEAWNGNTFGVLEVSLLPDSYAWEFRPEAGGSFTDSGATACH
;
A
#
# COMPACT_ATOMS: atom_id res chain seq x y z
N MET A 1 32.43 12.96 92.03
CA MET A 1 33.31 13.63 91.04
C MET A 1 33.84 12.54 90.13
N ASN A 2 33.71 12.71 88.81
CA ASN A 2 34.11 11.75 87.76
C ASN A 2 33.30 10.42 87.81
N ASP A 3 32.87 9.78 86.73
CA ASP A 3 33.29 9.81 85.33
C ASP A 3 32.26 9.02 84.48
N ARG A 4 32.42 9.08 83.16
CA ARG A 4 31.93 8.17 82.09
C ARG A 4 30.68 8.62 81.33
N ARG A 5 30.94 9.53 80.39
CA ARG A 5 30.23 9.65 79.10
C ARG A 5 30.38 8.34 78.31
N ASN A 6 29.27 7.64 78.08
CA ASN A 6 29.22 6.55 77.11
C ASN A 6 28.84 7.10 75.74
N LEU A 7 29.81 7.12 74.81
CA LEU A 7 29.55 7.26 73.38
C LEU A 7 28.77 6.04 72.89
N ARG A 8 27.56 6.25 72.36
CA ARG A 8 26.87 5.25 71.54
C ARG A 8 27.21 5.52 70.07
N LEU A 9 27.96 4.63 69.44
CA LEU A 9 28.13 4.61 67.99
C LEU A 9 26.78 4.27 67.34
N ALA A 10 26.28 5.14 66.48
CA ALA A 10 25.17 4.85 65.59
C ALA A 10 25.73 4.13 64.35
N ALA A 11 25.36 2.87 64.16
CA ALA A 11 25.63 2.14 62.92
C ALA A 11 24.59 2.56 61.87
N ILE A 12 25.03 3.28 60.83
CA ILE A 12 24.19 3.59 59.66
C ILE A 12 24.32 2.40 58.69
N SER A 13 23.30 1.55 58.65
CA SER A 13 23.17 0.49 57.64
C SER A 13 22.70 1.11 56.32
N LEU A 14 23.61 1.18 55.34
CA LEU A 14 23.31 1.60 53.98
C LEU A 14 22.63 0.44 53.23
N ALA A 15 21.30 0.48 53.09
CA ALA A 15 20.58 -0.47 52.26
C ALA A 15 20.79 -0.11 50.78
N LEU A 16 21.58 -0.90 50.05
CA LEU A 16 21.63 -0.82 48.59
C LEU A 16 20.30 -1.34 48.02
N LEU A 17 19.46 -0.45 47.50
CA LEU A 17 18.41 -0.84 46.57
C LEU A 17 19.07 -1.20 45.24
N VAL A 18 19.12 -2.51 44.93
CA VAL A 18 19.38 -2.99 43.58
C VAL A 18 18.08 -2.87 42.80
N ALA A 19 17.92 -1.79 42.04
CA ALA A 19 16.86 -1.70 41.04
C ALA A 19 17.19 -2.72 39.93
N ALA A 20 16.48 -3.84 39.89
CA ALA A 20 16.53 -4.74 38.75
C ALA A 20 15.97 -3.98 37.54
N ALA A 21 16.85 -3.62 36.61
CA ALA A 21 16.44 -3.11 35.32
C ALA A 21 15.66 -4.23 34.62
N VAL A 22 14.35 -4.07 34.52
CA VAL A 22 13.52 -4.89 33.64
C VAL A 22 13.89 -4.45 32.23
N THR A 23 14.80 -5.17 31.58
CA THR A 23 15.01 -5.02 30.14
C THR A 23 13.69 -5.35 29.45
N PRO A 24 13.13 -4.45 28.62
CA PRO A 24 11.98 -4.83 27.81
C PRO A 24 12.40 -6.03 26.96
N MET A 25 11.60 -7.11 26.98
CA MET A 25 11.77 -8.18 26.02
C MET A 25 11.70 -7.56 24.62
N ALA A 26 12.70 -7.84 23.79
CA ALA A 26 12.65 -7.52 22.37
C ALA A 26 11.33 -8.08 21.82
N GLN A 27 10.47 -7.19 21.36
CA GLN A 27 9.26 -7.55 20.62
C GLN A 27 9.73 -8.37 19.41
N SER A 28 9.18 -9.57 19.21
CA SER A 28 9.63 -10.44 18.14
C SER A 28 9.57 -9.70 16.80
N GLU A 29 10.70 -9.67 16.11
CA GLU A 29 10.90 -9.17 14.74
C GLU A 29 10.09 -10.04 13.75
N GLU A 30 8.77 -9.95 13.82
CA GLU A 30 7.88 -10.77 13.01
C GLU A 30 7.88 -10.29 11.56
N ILE A 31 8.22 -11.20 10.65
CA ILE A 31 8.05 -10.98 9.21
C ILE A 31 6.54 -10.92 8.94
N VAL A 32 6.07 -9.80 8.43
CA VAL A 32 4.66 -9.62 8.09
C VAL A 32 4.46 -9.73 6.59
N VAL A 33 3.52 -10.54 6.14
CA VAL A 33 3.21 -10.68 4.72
C VAL A 33 1.94 -9.89 4.38
N ILE A 34 2.04 -9.04 3.36
CA ILE A 34 0.92 -8.32 2.75
C ILE A 34 0.78 -8.75 1.28
N ALA A 35 -0.39 -8.48 0.68
CA ALA A 35 -0.59 -8.65 -0.76
C ALA A 35 -1.20 -7.40 -1.40
N ALA A 36 -0.90 -7.12 -2.66
CA ALA A 36 -1.41 -5.95 -3.36
C ALA A 36 -1.73 -6.23 -4.85
N ALA A 37 -2.80 -5.62 -5.35
CA ALA A 37 -3.06 -5.42 -6.79
C ALA A 37 -4.12 -4.33 -6.99
N GLY A 38 -4.12 -3.69 -8.16
CA GLY A 38 -5.17 -2.77 -8.61
C GLY A 38 -5.90 -3.31 -9.84
N ASP A 39 -6.87 -2.56 -10.36
CA ASP A 39 -7.58 -2.85 -11.61
C ASP A 39 -8.32 -4.21 -11.53
N ILE A 40 -9.35 -4.26 -10.67
CA ILE A 40 -9.84 -5.51 -10.07
C ILE A 40 -11.12 -6.04 -10.74
N ALA A 41 -12.30 -5.55 -10.36
CA ALA A 41 -13.55 -6.26 -10.62
C ALA A 41 -14.36 -5.61 -11.74
N CYS A 42 -14.68 -6.39 -12.77
CA CYS A 42 -15.65 -5.99 -13.79
C CYS A 42 -17.06 -5.80 -13.20
N PRO A 43 -17.95 -4.99 -13.82
CA PRO A 43 -19.37 -5.03 -13.50
C PRO A 43 -20.00 -6.35 -13.98
N THR A 44 -21.10 -6.76 -13.34
CA THR A 44 -21.84 -7.98 -13.73
C THR A 44 -22.44 -7.92 -15.14
N THR A 45 -22.57 -6.70 -15.70
CA THR A 45 -23.02 -6.46 -17.07
C THR A 45 -21.91 -6.56 -18.12
N HIS A 46 -20.65 -6.73 -17.71
CA HIS A 46 -19.53 -6.90 -18.64
C HIS A 46 -19.66 -8.22 -19.40
N LEU A 47 -19.44 -8.22 -20.72
CA LEU A 47 -19.58 -9.43 -21.54
C LEU A 47 -18.68 -10.57 -21.06
N ALA A 48 -17.47 -10.24 -20.62
CA ALA A 48 -16.52 -11.20 -20.06
C ALA A 48 -16.79 -11.58 -18.59
N TYR A 49 -17.80 -11.02 -17.90
CA TYR A 49 -18.03 -11.32 -16.48
C TYR A 49 -18.26 -12.81 -16.22
N ASN A 50 -19.01 -13.47 -17.12
CA ASN A 50 -19.19 -14.93 -17.13
C ASN A 50 -19.54 -15.52 -15.75
N GLY A 51 -20.52 -14.92 -15.06
CA GLY A 51 -20.92 -15.33 -13.71
C GLY A 51 -19.82 -15.16 -12.64
N GLY A 52 -18.87 -14.25 -12.86
CA GLY A 52 -17.70 -14.03 -12.01
C GLY A 52 -16.47 -14.85 -12.37
N GLN A 53 -16.56 -15.78 -13.33
CA GLN A 53 -15.44 -16.64 -13.74
C GLN A 53 -14.47 -15.96 -14.71
N GLY A 54 -14.90 -14.87 -15.36
CA GLY A 54 -14.07 -14.17 -16.32
C GLY A 54 -13.83 -14.94 -17.62
N THR A 55 -12.91 -14.40 -18.42
CA THR A 55 -12.24 -15.06 -19.55
C THR A 55 -10.75 -15.19 -19.23
N ALA A 56 -9.94 -15.64 -20.19
CA ALA A 56 -8.50 -15.70 -20.04
C ALA A 56 -7.84 -14.32 -19.88
N THR A 57 -8.45 -13.27 -20.42
CA THR A 57 -7.84 -11.92 -20.51
C THR A 57 -8.64 -10.83 -19.81
N GLU A 58 -9.82 -11.14 -19.28
CA GLU A 58 -10.73 -10.15 -18.68
C GLU A 58 -11.51 -10.75 -17.50
N CYS A 59 -11.89 -9.89 -16.56
CA CYS A 59 -12.74 -10.18 -15.42
C CYS A 59 -12.30 -11.38 -14.56
N ALA A 60 -10.99 -11.52 -14.36
CA ALA A 60 -10.36 -12.57 -13.57
C ALA A 60 -10.41 -12.34 -12.04
N GLN A 61 -11.19 -11.36 -11.56
CA GLN A 61 -11.20 -10.97 -10.14
C GLN A 61 -11.40 -12.13 -9.16
N MET A 62 -12.22 -13.14 -9.51
CA MET A 62 -12.39 -14.33 -8.67
C MET A 62 -11.09 -15.15 -8.58
N ARG A 63 -10.49 -15.50 -9.72
CA ARG A 63 -9.27 -16.31 -9.78
C ARG A 63 -8.08 -15.63 -9.10
N VAL A 64 -7.96 -14.31 -9.24
CA VAL A 64 -6.92 -13.54 -8.55
C VAL A 64 -7.18 -13.51 -7.04
N SER A 65 -8.42 -13.29 -6.61
CA SER A 65 -8.75 -13.26 -5.17
C SER A 65 -8.59 -14.62 -4.47
N ASP A 66 -8.58 -15.74 -5.20
CA ASP A 66 -8.25 -17.06 -4.63
C ASP A 66 -6.80 -17.11 -4.09
N LEU A 67 -5.92 -16.23 -4.57
CA LEU A 67 -4.55 -16.07 -4.05
C LEU A 67 -4.50 -15.37 -2.69
N LEU A 68 -5.61 -14.83 -2.18
CA LEU A 68 -5.66 -14.02 -0.95
C LEU A 68 -6.32 -14.75 0.22
N VAL A 69 -7.26 -15.65 -0.07
CA VAL A 69 -8.10 -16.30 0.95
C VAL A 69 -7.31 -17.36 1.73
N GLY A 70 -7.36 -17.29 3.06
CA GLY A 70 -6.77 -18.30 3.94
C GLY A 70 -5.24 -18.34 3.94
N ARG A 71 -4.59 -17.25 3.52
CA ARG A 71 -3.12 -17.18 3.33
C ARG A 71 -2.33 -16.64 4.53
N GLY A 72 -3.01 -16.23 5.60
CA GLY A 72 -2.34 -15.64 6.76
C GLY A 72 -1.73 -14.25 6.49
N LEU A 73 -2.26 -13.52 5.50
CA LEU A 73 -1.84 -12.15 5.20
C LEU A 73 -2.28 -11.21 6.33
N ALA A 74 -1.41 -10.27 6.72
CA ALA A 74 -1.77 -9.24 7.69
C ALA A 74 -2.64 -8.15 7.07
N LYS A 75 -2.37 -7.79 5.80
CA LYS A 75 -3.13 -6.81 5.03
C LYS A 75 -3.21 -7.18 3.56
N VAL A 76 -4.31 -6.76 2.93
CA VAL A 76 -4.47 -6.72 1.48
C VAL A 76 -4.62 -5.25 1.06
N LEU A 77 -3.86 -4.83 0.05
CA LEU A 77 -3.82 -3.46 -0.47
C LEU A 77 -4.42 -3.41 -1.88
N PRO A 78 -5.74 -3.17 -2.01
CA PRO A 78 -6.33 -2.84 -3.30
C PRO A 78 -5.86 -1.46 -3.79
N LEU A 79 -5.19 -1.42 -4.94
CA LEU A 79 -4.45 -0.25 -5.45
C LEU A 79 -5.30 0.65 -6.37
N GLY A 80 -6.60 0.79 -6.09
CA GLY A 80 -7.55 1.57 -6.89
C GLY A 80 -8.08 0.87 -8.14
N ASP A 81 -9.15 1.45 -8.68
CA ASP A 81 -10.01 0.84 -9.71
C ASP A 81 -10.49 -0.54 -9.26
N LEU A 82 -11.19 -0.52 -8.14
CA LEU A 82 -11.59 -1.70 -7.39
C LEU A 82 -12.82 -2.32 -8.03
N GLN A 83 -13.82 -1.48 -8.33
CA GLN A 83 -15.04 -1.89 -8.99
C GLN A 83 -15.33 -1.03 -10.21
N TYR A 84 -15.22 -1.65 -11.38
CA TYR A 84 -15.59 -1.05 -12.65
C TYR A 84 -17.11 -1.05 -12.87
N GLU A 85 -17.68 -0.16 -13.67
CA GLU A 85 -16.98 0.96 -14.32
C GLU A 85 -16.99 2.22 -13.46
N SER A 86 -17.86 2.35 -12.46
CA SER A 86 -18.02 3.63 -11.76
C SER A 86 -17.91 3.57 -10.24
N GLY A 87 -17.49 2.45 -9.67
CA GLY A 87 -17.41 2.26 -8.22
C GLY A 87 -18.73 2.48 -7.48
N ALA A 88 -19.87 2.19 -8.12
CA ALA A 88 -21.17 2.32 -7.47
C ALA A 88 -21.34 1.23 -6.39
N LEU A 89 -21.99 1.55 -5.26
CA LEU A 89 -22.16 0.61 -4.14
C LEU A 89 -22.80 -0.71 -4.58
N ALA A 90 -23.84 -0.66 -5.43
CA ALA A 90 -24.50 -1.85 -5.96
C ALA A 90 -23.56 -2.73 -6.79
N GLN A 91 -22.60 -2.13 -7.51
CA GLN A 91 -21.60 -2.88 -8.27
C GLN A 91 -20.56 -3.51 -7.33
N PHE A 92 -20.15 -2.79 -6.27
CA PHE A 92 -19.29 -3.34 -5.24
C PHE A 92 -19.94 -4.58 -4.62
N GLN A 93 -21.20 -4.48 -4.19
CA GLN A 93 -21.96 -5.58 -3.60
C GLN A 93 -22.18 -6.75 -4.56
N ALA A 94 -22.35 -6.49 -5.86
CA ALA A 94 -22.69 -7.53 -6.83
C ALA A 94 -21.48 -8.25 -7.46
N SER A 95 -20.28 -7.66 -7.44
CA SER A 95 -19.11 -8.19 -8.16
C SER A 95 -17.81 -8.18 -7.35
N TYR A 96 -17.45 -7.05 -6.73
CA TYR A 96 -16.26 -6.97 -5.88
C TYR A 96 -16.44 -7.81 -4.61
N ASP A 97 -17.57 -7.67 -3.93
CA ASP A 97 -17.84 -8.32 -2.63
C ASP A 97 -17.76 -9.86 -2.72
N PRO A 98 -18.38 -10.52 -3.73
CA PRO A 98 -18.23 -11.97 -3.90
C PRO A 98 -16.81 -12.46 -4.21
N SER A 99 -15.90 -11.59 -4.68
CA SER A 99 -14.54 -11.94 -5.09
C SER A 99 -13.49 -11.42 -4.10
N TRP A 100 -13.04 -10.18 -4.26
CA TRP A 100 -12.05 -9.54 -3.39
C TRP A 100 -12.63 -9.14 -2.01
N GLY A 101 -13.95 -8.96 -1.89
CA GLY A 101 -14.60 -8.74 -0.59
C GLY A 101 -14.46 -9.91 0.38
N ARG A 102 -14.08 -11.11 -0.10
CA ARG A 102 -13.79 -12.28 0.74
C ARG A 102 -12.66 -12.03 1.76
N VAL A 103 -11.84 -10.99 1.56
CA VAL A 103 -10.76 -10.57 2.47
C VAL A 103 -10.94 -9.12 2.96
N LYS A 104 -12.18 -8.62 3.00
CA LYS A 104 -12.51 -7.24 3.39
C LYS A 104 -12.00 -6.88 4.80
N ASP A 105 -12.03 -7.82 5.74
CA ASP A 105 -11.63 -7.59 7.15
C ASP A 105 -10.15 -7.20 7.31
N ILE A 106 -9.29 -7.56 6.33
CA ILE A 106 -7.87 -7.22 6.30
C ILE A 106 -7.52 -6.24 5.17
N THR A 107 -8.52 -5.67 4.52
CA THR A 107 -8.32 -4.76 3.38
C THR A 107 -8.02 -3.33 3.84
N ALA A 108 -7.03 -2.72 3.22
CA ALA A 108 -6.70 -1.29 3.35
C ALA A 108 -6.63 -0.69 1.93
N PRO A 109 -7.75 -0.20 1.37
CA PRO A 109 -7.85 0.17 -0.03
C PRO A 109 -7.40 1.61 -0.31
N ALA A 110 -6.97 1.87 -1.53
CA ALA A 110 -6.86 3.22 -2.10
C ALA A 110 -7.89 3.39 -3.24
N PRO A 111 -8.44 4.60 -3.47
CA PRO A 111 -9.35 4.84 -4.58
C PRO A 111 -8.60 5.06 -5.90
N GLY A 112 -9.15 4.56 -7.01
CA GLY A 112 -8.73 4.84 -8.38
C GLY A 112 -9.65 5.83 -9.08
N ASN A 113 -9.47 6.02 -10.39
CA ASN A 113 -10.28 6.96 -11.15
C ASN A 113 -11.71 6.46 -11.39
N HIS A 114 -11.92 5.14 -11.46
CA HIS A 114 -13.24 4.56 -11.63
C HIS A 114 -14.14 4.78 -10.40
N GLU A 115 -13.59 4.80 -9.19
CA GLU A 115 -14.35 5.14 -7.98
C GLU A 115 -14.91 6.57 -8.01
N HIS A 116 -14.20 7.51 -8.63
CA HIS A 116 -14.61 8.92 -8.70
C HIS A 116 -15.58 9.24 -9.85
N LEU A 117 -15.98 8.24 -10.65
CA LEU A 117 -17.11 8.39 -11.58
C LEU A 117 -18.46 8.37 -10.85
N THR A 118 -18.50 7.80 -9.64
CA THR A 118 -19.57 8.07 -8.67
C THR A 118 -19.21 9.33 -7.88
N ALA A 119 -20.13 10.28 -7.78
CA ALA A 119 -19.88 11.56 -7.10
C ALA A 119 -19.34 11.35 -5.68
N GLY A 120 -18.23 12.03 -5.36
CA GLY A 120 -17.56 11.94 -4.06
C GLY A 120 -16.98 10.56 -3.73
N ALA A 121 -16.83 9.68 -4.71
CA ALA A 121 -16.51 8.26 -4.50
C ALA A 121 -17.44 7.59 -3.48
N GLN A 122 -18.73 7.96 -3.50
CA GLN A 122 -19.68 7.55 -2.48
C GLN A 122 -19.75 6.02 -2.32
N GLY A 123 -19.83 5.27 -3.42
CA GLY A 123 -19.92 3.81 -3.36
C GLY A 123 -18.69 3.14 -2.75
N TYR A 124 -17.50 3.70 -2.98
CA TYR A 124 -16.25 3.25 -2.36
C TYR A 124 -16.28 3.44 -0.83
N PHE A 125 -16.62 4.64 -0.35
CA PHE A 125 -16.69 4.90 1.09
C PHE A 125 -17.83 4.13 1.77
N ASP A 126 -19.00 4.03 1.12
CA ASP A 126 -20.13 3.28 1.66
C ASP A 126 -19.80 1.79 1.78
N TYR A 127 -19.07 1.23 0.82
CA TYR A 127 -18.66 -0.17 0.88
C TYR A 127 -17.63 -0.42 1.98
N PHE A 128 -16.55 0.37 2.06
CA PHE A 128 -15.43 0.07 2.98
C PHE A 128 -15.61 0.64 4.39
N ASN A 129 -16.15 1.85 4.53
CA ASN A 129 -16.37 2.47 5.84
C ASN A 129 -17.77 2.16 6.40
N GLY A 130 -18.74 1.92 5.52
CA GLY A 130 -20.16 1.82 5.85
C GLY A 130 -20.92 3.10 5.49
N GLU A 131 -22.17 2.95 5.10
CA GLU A 131 -23.06 4.07 4.77
C GLU A 131 -23.16 5.08 5.93
N GLY A 132 -22.92 6.35 5.65
CA GLY A 132 -22.96 7.43 6.64
C GLY A 132 -21.78 7.45 7.63
N VAL A 133 -20.85 6.48 7.56
CA VAL A 133 -19.65 6.47 8.41
C VAL A 133 -18.60 7.43 7.87
N THR A 134 -18.09 8.30 8.73
CA THR A 134 -17.18 9.40 8.36
C THR A 134 -15.73 8.95 8.19
N ASP A 135 -15.28 7.92 8.90
CA ASP A 135 -13.89 7.46 8.88
C ASP A 135 -13.83 5.94 9.09
N GLY A 136 -12.84 5.28 8.52
CA GLY A 136 -12.75 3.82 8.51
C GLY A 136 -11.57 3.29 7.68
N PRO A 137 -11.61 2.02 7.24
CA PRO A 137 -10.51 1.40 6.51
C PRO A 137 -10.10 2.13 5.22
N ALA A 138 -11.00 2.89 4.61
CA ALA A 138 -10.73 3.69 3.42
C ALA A 138 -10.28 5.14 3.72
N GLY A 139 -9.99 5.44 5.00
CA GLY A 139 -9.72 6.77 5.52
C GLY A 139 -10.97 7.65 5.62
N GLU A 140 -10.76 8.90 6.01
CA GLU A 140 -11.85 9.85 6.18
C GLU A 140 -12.58 10.08 4.85
N ARG A 141 -13.92 10.02 4.92
CA ARG A 141 -14.82 10.18 3.79
C ARG A 141 -14.56 11.51 3.08
N GLY A 142 -14.36 11.43 1.77
CA GLY A 142 -14.00 12.58 0.93
C GLY A 142 -12.51 12.90 0.87
N LYS A 143 -11.66 12.25 1.68
CA LYS A 143 -10.19 12.34 1.59
C LYS A 143 -9.61 11.13 0.85
N GLY A 144 -9.85 9.93 1.36
CA GLY A 144 -9.33 8.68 0.75
C GLY A 144 -7.81 8.51 0.85
N TYR A 145 -7.18 9.16 1.85
CA TYR A 145 -5.78 8.99 2.21
C TYR A 145 -5.65 8.84 3.73
N TYR A 146 -4.74 7.99 4.17
CA TYR A 146 -4.54 7.59 5.57
C TYR A 146 -3.22 6.84 5.72
N SER A 147 -2.78 6.61 6.96
CA SER A 147 -1.56 5.85 7.27
C SER A 147 -1.79 4.93 8.47
N TYR A 148 -0.96 3.91 8.60
CA TYR A 148 -1.01 2.92 9.68
C TYR A 148 0.29 2.12 9.72
N ASP A 149 0.58 1.50 10.86
CA ASP A 149 1.74 0.63 11.01
C ASP A 149 1.38 -0.84 10.86
N VAL A 150 2.28 -1.62 10.26
CA VAL A 150 2.20 -3.08 10.14
C VAL A 150 3.58 -3.67 10.41
N GLY A 151 3.72 -4.45 11.49
CA GLY A 151 5.05 -4.86 11.96
C GLY A 151 5.91 -3.64 12.30
N ALA A 152 7.12 -3.57 11.76
CA ALA A 152 8.01 -2.40 11.90
C ALA A 152 7.77 -1.30 10.85
N TRP A 153 6.92 -1.56 9.86
CA TRP A 153 6.74 -0.69 8.70
C TRP A 153 5.66 0.35 8.91
N HIS A 154 5.91 1.55 8.39
CA HIS A 154 4.88 2.57 8.22
C HIS A 154 4.28 2.49 6.81
N LEU A 155 2.95 2.32 6.72
CA LEU A 155 2.22 2.20 5.46
C LEU A 155 1.35 3.45 5.24
N ILE A 156 1.35 3.95 3.99
CA ILE A 156 0.65 5.18 3.60
C ILE A 156 -0.20 4.94 2.35
N ALA A 157 -1.52 5.05 2.48
CA ALA A 157 -2.46 5.11 1.36
C ALA A 157 -2.67 6.56 0.91
N LEU A 158 -2.53 6.85 -0.39
CA LEU A 158 -2.82 8.17 -0.96
C LEU A 158 -3.95 8.14 -1.99
N ASN A 159 -4.71 9.24 -2.06
CA ASN A 159 -5.69 9.47 -3.11
C ASN A 159 -5.02 10.20 -4.29
N SER A 160 -4.76 9.46 -5.37
CA SER A 160 -4.10 10.00 -6.57
C SER A 160 -5.04 10.68 -7.57
N ASN A 161 -6.33 10.83 -7.24
CA ASN A 161 -7.30 11.54 -8.08
C ASN A 161 -7.16 13.05 -7.88
N CYS A 162 -6.24 13.67 -8.60
CA CYS A 162 -5.87 15.07 -8.35
C CYS A 162 -6.75 16.11 -9.05
N GLY A 163 -7.77 15.66 -9.80
CA GLY A 163 -8.73 16.52 -10.50
C GLY A 163 -9.88 16.99 -9.59
N PRO A 164 -10.79 17.84 -10.11
CA PRO A 164 -11.87 18.44 -9.31
C PRO A 164 -12.84 17.43 -8.67
N ALA A 165 -13.03 16.26 -9.29
CA ALA A 165 -13.88 15.19 -8.74
C ALA A 165 -13.19 14.34 -7.65
N GLY A 166 -11.88 14.55 -7.46
CA GLY A 166 -11.03 13.74 -6.59
C GLY A 166 -10.71 14.40 -5.26
N VAL A 167 -9.44 14.35 -4.87
CA VAL A 167 -8.96 14.87 -3.58
C VAL A 167 -9.07 16.39 -3.51
N THR A 168 -9.60 16.90 -2.39
CA THR A 168 -9.76 18.33 -2.17
C THR A 168 -8.41 19.06 -2.26
N GLY A 169 -8.35 20.11 -3.07
CA GLY A 169 -7.13 20.90 -3.30
C GLY A 169 -6.10 20.25 -4.23
N GLY A 170 -6.44 19.10 -4.85
CA GLY A 170 -5.58 18.36 -5.77
C GLY A 170 -4.32 17.81 -5.08
N CYS A 171 -3.27 17.57 -5.87
CA CYS A 171 -2.02 16.96 -5.39
C CYS A 171 -0.82 17.92 -5.46
N ALA A 172 -1.07 19.22 -5.53
CA ALA A 172 -0.02 20.24 -5.51
C ALA A 172 0.69 20.28 -4.15
N GLY A 173 1.88 20.90 -4.09
CA GLY A 173 2.77 20.84 -2.91
C GLY A 173 2.21 21.48 -1.63
N LYS A 174 1.17 22.32 -1.75
CA LYS A 174 0.41 22.96 -0.65
C LYS A 174 -1.02 22.41 -0.51
N SER A 175 -1.36 21.34 -1.23
CA SER A 175 -2.66 20.68 -1.07
C SER A 175 -2.79 20.12 0.36
N PRO A 176 -4.03 19.94 0.85
CA PRO A 176 -4.28 19.27 2.12
C PRO A 176 -3.59 17.91 2.24
N MET A 177 -3.69 17.05 1.20
CA MET A 177 -3.08 15.72 1.22
C MET A 177 -1.55 15.78 1.32
N ILE A 178 -0.88 16.62 0.52
CA ILE A 178 0.59 16.72 0.56
C ILE A 178 1.08 17.38 1.86
N THR A 179 0.30 18.29 2.43
CA THR A 179 0.61 18.90 3.74
C THR A 179 0.49 17.86 4.85
N TRP A 180 -0.58 17.05 4.82
CA TRP A 180 -0.79 15.92 5.71
C TRP A 180 0.35 14.90 5.59
N LEU A 181 0.69 14.46 4.37
CA LEU A 181 1.76 13.47 4.13
C LEU A 181 3.11 13.90 4.74
N LYS A 182 3.48 15.18 4.60
CA LYS A 182 4.72 15.70 5.19
C LYS A 182 4.71 15.67 6.72
N ALA A 183 3.55 15.91 7.34
CA ALA A 183 3.38 15.86 8.79
C ALA A 183 3.39 14.42 9.28
N ASP A 184 2.71 13.53 8.56
CA ASP A 184 2.64 12.09 8.81
C ASP A 184 4.04 11.45 8.80
N LEU A 185 4.83 11.67 7.73
CA LEU A 185 6.22 11.22 7.64
C LEU A 185 7.16 11.87 8.67
N ALA A 186 6.77 12.98 9.30
CA ALA A 186 7.54 13.56 10.39
C ALA A 186 7.19 12.95 11.75
N ALA A 187 5.97 12.44 11.90
CA ALA A 187 5.48 11.79 13.11
C ALA A 187 5.86 10.30 13.20
N HIS A 188 6.13 9.65 12.06
CA HIS A 188 6.45 8.22 11.97
C HIS A 188 7.89 8.02 11.43
N PRO A 189 8.93 8.12 12.27
CA PRO A 189 10.33 7.97 11.86
C PRO A 189 10.75 6.50 11.73
N ASN A 190 9.87 5.64 11.23
CA ASN A 190 10.14 4.23 11.01
C ASN A 190 11.30 4.07 10.03
N LEU A 191 12.10 3.01 10.22
CA LEU A 191 13.20 2.69 9.31
C LEU A 191 12.67 2.38 7.91
N CYS A 192 11.56 1.66 7.83
CA CYS A 192 10.96 1.24 6.58
C CYS A 192 9.59 1.88 6.34
N THR A 193 9.39 2.45 5.15
CA THR A 193 8.13 3.08 4.73
C THR A 193 7.68 2.56 3.36
N LEU A 194 6.42 2.15 3.29
CA LEU A 194 5.73 1.78 2.05
C LEU A 194 4.59 2.76 1.80
N ALA A 195 4.50 3.31 0.59
CA ALA A 195 3.35 4.10 0.17
C ALA A 195 2.63 3.44 -1.01
N TYR A 196 1.33 3.63 -1.12
CA TYR A 196 0.55 3.05 -2.21
C TYR A 196 -0.63 3.93 -2.62
N TRP A 197 -0.94 3.91 -3.92
CA TRP A 197 -2.05 4.65 -4.53
C TRP A 197 -2.29 4.16 -5.96
N HIS A 198 -3.32 4.68 -6.63
CA HIS A 198 -3.69 4.20 -7.95
C HIS A 198 -2.75 4.61 -9.11
N HIS A 199 -2.65 5.90 -9.45
CA HIS A 199 -1.92 6.35 -10.65
C HIS A 199 -0.39 6.39 -10.46
N PRO A 200 0.40 5.53 -11.13
CA PRO A 200 1.85 5.50 -10.98
C PRO A 200 2.50 6.77 -11.52
N ARG A 201 3.62 7.19 -10.94
CA ARG A 201 4.37 8.35 -11.45
C ARG A 201 5.13 7.98 -12.72
N PHE A 202 5.70 6.78 -12.75
CA PHE A 202 6.53 6.29 -13.82
C PHE A 202 5.91 5.01 -14.40
N SER A 203 5.87 4.89 -15.71
CA SER A 203 5.50 3.63 -16.36
C SER A 203 6.02 3.63 -17.77
N SER A 204 6.55 2.52 -18.26
CA SER A 204 7.04 2.48 -19.65
C SER A 204 5.92 2.67 -20.68
N GLN A 205 4.66 2.34 -20.37
CA GLN A 205 3.52 2.64 -21.25
C GLN A 205 3.13 4.13 -21.27
N SER A 206 3.43 4.87 -20.20
CA SER A 206 3.14 6.30 -20.08
C SER A 206 4.22 6.95 -19.20
N PRO A 207 5.35 7.38 -19.80
CA PRO A 207 6.62 7.58 -19.09
C PRO A 207 6.60 8.60 -17.96
N LEU A 208 5.64 9.53 -17.94
CA LEU A 208 5.54 10.54 -16.89
C LEU A 208 4.09 10.90 -16.59
N GLN A 209 3.61 10.53 -15.40
CA GLN A 209 2.38 11.07 -14.84
C GLN A 209 2.70 12.18 -13.83
N MET A 210 2.27 13.39 -14.17
CA MET A 210 2.57 14.60 -13.41
C MET A 210 1.93 14.73 -12.01
N PRO A 211 0.73 14.21 -11.71
CA PRO A 211 0.02 14.61 -10.49
C PRO A 211 0.75 14.25 -9.19
N MET A 212 1.46 13.12 -9.15
CA MET A 212 2.05 12.57 -7.92
C MET A 212 3.50 12.99 -7.65
N LYS A 213 4.06 13.95 -8.42
CA LYS A 213 5.43 14.46 -8.22
C LYS A 213 5.71 14.91 -6.79
N GLN A 214 4.74 15.58 -6.16
CA GLN A 214 4.91 16.17 -4.83
C GLN A 214 4.85 15.11 -3.71
N ALA A 215 4.07 14.04 -3.91
CA ALA A 215 4.07 12.89 -3.02
C ALA A 215 5.42 12.16 -3.07
N TRP A 216 5.90 11.86 -4.28
CA TRP A 216 7.23 11.29 -4.51
C TRP A 216 8.36 12.11 -3.87
N LEU A 217 8.32 13.44 -4.00
CA LEU A 217 9.31 14.31 -3.36
C LEU A 217 9.25 14.24 -1.83
N ALA A 218 8.05 14.21 -1.24
CA ALA A 218 7.90 14.11 0.22
C ALA A 218 8.43 12.77 0.74
N LEU A 219 8.08 11.67 0.08
CA LEU A 219 8.52 10.30 0.39
C LEU A 219 10.04 10.16 0.25
N TYR A 220 10.62 10.63 -0.86
CA TYR A 220 12.07 10.54 -1.12
C TYR A 220 12.88 11.36 -0.10
N ASN A 221 12.39 12.53 0.31
CA ASN A 221 13.04 13.35 1.34
C ASN A 221 13.01 12.69 2.74
N LYS A 222 12.22 11.62 2.89
CA LYS A 222 12.04 10.84 4.11
C LYS A 222 12.51 9.40 3.95
N ASN A 223 13.29 9.13 2.90
CA ASN A 223 13.89 7.84 2.60
C ASN A 223 12.89 6.68 2.49
N ALA A 224 11.64 6.93 2.05
CA ALA A 224 10.70 5.83 1.82
C ALA A 224 11.25 4.83 0.79
N ASP A 225 10.86 3.56 0.92
CA ASP A 225 11.56 2.45 0.28
C ASP A 225 10.81 1.86 -0.91
N LEU A 226 9.48 1.79 -0.79
CA LEU A 226 8.61 1.10 -1.74
C LEU A 226 7.34 1.90 -2.04
N ILE A 227 7.02 2.01 -3.33
CA ILE A 227 5.76 2.54 -3.83
C ILE A 227 5.04 1.45 -4.64
N LEU A 228 3.76 1.23 -4.35
CA LEU A 228 2.90 0.30 -5.08
C LEU A 228 1.77 1.03 -5.80
N ASN A 229 1.54 0.67 -7.07
CA ASN A 229 0.53 1.28 -7.91
C ASN A 229 -0.31 0.29 -8.72
N GLY A 230 -1.47 0.74 -9.20
CA GLY A 230 -2.30 0.05 -10.21
C GLY A 230 -2.36 0.86 -11.50
N HIS A 231 -3.57 1.06 -12.04
CA HIS A 231 -3.96 1.93 -13.15
C HIS A 231 -3.46 1.50 -14.53
N LYS A 232 -2.22 1.03 -14.60
CA LYS A 232 -1.68 0.41 -15.81
C LYS A 232 -1.91 -1.07 -15.68
N HIS A 233 -2.66 -1.63 -16.63
CA HIS A 233 -3.14 -3.01 -16.62
C HIS A 233 -2.03 -4.01 -16.98
N HIS A 234 -0.92 -3.92 -16.26
CA HIS A 234 0.30 -4.70 -16.41
C HIS A 234 1.06 -4.74 -15.08
N TYR A 235 2.00 -5.67 -14.98
CA TYR A 235 3.06 -5.67 -13.98
C TYR A 235 4.29 -4.93 -14.50
N GLU A 236 4.84 -4.01 -13.71
CA GLU A 236 6.12 -3.36 -14.02
C GLU A 236 6.88 -3.04 -12.74
N ARG A 237 8.14 -3.48 -12.65
CA ARG A 237 9.04 -3.13 -11.56
C ARG A 237 10.12 -2.19 -12.06
N LEU A 238 10.27 -1.06 -11.38
CA LEU A 238 11.31 -0.08 -11.64
C LEU A 238 12.41 -0.16 -10.58
N ALA A 239 13.64 0.07 -10.97
CA ALA A 239 14.79 0.21 -10.09
C ALA A 239 14.61 1.40 -9.12
N PRO A 240 15.25 1.38 -7.94
CA PRO A 240 15.31 2.53 -7.05
C PRO A 240 15.70 3.81 -7.80
N GLN A 241 14.87 4.83 -7.68
CA GLN A 241 15.03 6.07 -8.45
C GLN A 241 14.62 7.31 -7.69
N THR A 242 15.15 8.44 -8.14
CA THR A 242 14.79 9.78 -7.65
C THR A 242 13.39 10.19 -8.13
N PRO A 243 12.79 11.26 -7.55
CA PRO A 243 11.54 11.85 -8.06
C PRO A 243 11.60 12.32 -9.52
N LEU A 244 12.78 12.35 -10.15
CA LEU A 244 12.98 12.70 -11.55
C LEU A 244 13.10 11.47 -12.48
N GLY A 245 13.02 10.25 -11.95
CA GLY A 245 13.16 9.02 -12.75
C GLY A 245 14.61 8.66 -13.07
N VAL A 246 15.57 9.26 -12.37
CA VAL A 246 16.99 8.93 -12.48
C VAL A 246 17.30 7.86 -11.44
N ALA A 247 17.98 6.78 -11.85
CA ALA A 247 18.40 5.71 -10.94
C ALA A 247 19.20 6.24 -9.76
N ASP A 248 18.87 5.78 -8.56
CA ASP A 248 19.52 6.10 -7.30
C ASP A 248 19.51 4.84 -6.42
N PRO A 249 20.50 3.94 -6.57
CA PRO A 249 20.53 2.69 -5.83
C PRO A 249 20.81 2.87 -4.33
N ALA A 250 21.17 4.08 -3.88
CA ALA A 250 21.52 4.34 -2.48
C ALA A 250 20.36 4.92 -1.68
N ARG A 251 19.47 5.71 -2.30
CA ARG A 251 18.34 6.38 -1.62
C ARG A 251 17.04 6.43 -2.42
N GLY A 252 17.03 5.84 -3.61
CA GLY A 252 15.90 5.87 -4.52
C GLY A 252 14.75 5.02 -4.01
N ILE A 253 13.52 5.38 -4.39
CA ILE A 253 12.34 4.58 -4.06
C ILE A 253 12.11 3.58 -5.19
N ARG A 254 11.83 2.32 -4.85
CA ARG A 254 11.37 1.31 -5.81
C ARG A 254 9.89 1.54 -6.11
N GLU A 255 9.49 1.60 -7.38
CA GLU A 255 8.08 1.63 -7.79
C GLU A 255 7.72 0.28 -8.43
N ILE A 256 6.61 -0.32 -8.00
CA ILE A 256 6.06 -1.53 -8.62
C ILE A 256 4.60 -1.27 -8.98
N ILE A 257 4.28 -1.37 -10.27
CA ILE A 257 2.93 -1.36 -10.80
C ILE A 257 2.41 -2.79 -10.81
N VAL A 258 1.24 -2.99 -10.23
CA VAL A 258 0.55 -4.27 -10.06
C VAL A 258 -0.93 -4.10 -10.47
N GLY A 259 -1.17 -3.60 -11.68
CA GLY A 259 -2.53 -3.48 -12.23
C GLY A 259 -3.04 -4.80 -12.82
N THR A 260 -2.95 -5.86 -12.03
CA THR A 260 -3.14 -7.25 -12.47
C THR A 260 -4.27 -7.93 -11.70
N GLY A 261 -5.14 -7.14 -11.06
CA GLY A 261 -6.13 -7.59 -10.09
C GLY A 261 -7.35 -8.31 -10.67
N GLY A 262 -7.61 -8.14 -11.97
CA GLY A 262 -8.56 -8.98 -12.70
C GLY A 262 -9.30 -8.31 -13.85
N LYS A 263 -9.34 -6.98 -13.97
CA LYS A 263 -10.23 -6.29 -14.91
C LYS A 263 -9.93 -6.67 -16.37
N GLU A 264 -8.73 -6.38 -16.85
CA GLU A 264 -8.22 -6.94 -18.10
C GLU A 264 -6.69 -6.98 -18.12
N THR A 265 -6.11 -7.90 -18.90
CA THR A 265 -4.70 -7.84 -19.29
C THR A 265 -4.53 -6.99 -20.55
N ARG A 266 -3.45 -6.22 -20.64
CA ARG A 266 -3.06 -5.52 -21.87
C ARG A 266 -1.69 -5.99 -22.33
N ASP A 267 -1.66 -7.01 -23.19
CA ASP A 267 -0.43 -7.54 -23.81
C ASP A 267 0.07 -6.62 -24.94
N MET A 268 0.33 -5.38 -24.58
CA MET A 268 0.84 -4.35 -25.46
C MET A 268 2.08 -3.76 -24.79
N PRO A 269 3.28 -4.28 -25.12
CA PRO A 269 4.51 -3.73 -24.59
C PRO A 269 4.70 -2.29 -25.07
N PRO A 270 5.39 -1.45 -24.27
CA PRO A 270 5.70 -0.09 -24.66
C PRO A 270 6.65 -0.06 -25.86
N ALA A 271 6.62 1.03 -26.63
CA ALA A 271 7.57 1.22 -27.74
C ALA A 271 9.03 1.28 -27.27
N SER A 272 9.25 1.74 -26.04
CA SER A 272 10.55 1.75 -25.36
C SER A 272 10.33 1.66 -23.86
N PHE A 273 11.15 0.87 -23.18
CA PHE A 273 11.15 0.83 -21.71
C PHE A 273 11.86 2.06 -21.13
N LEU A 274 11.40 2.50 -19.96
CA LEU A 274 12.18 3.42 -19.12
C LEU A 274 13.53 2.79 -18.79
N SER A 275 14.58 3.60 -18.67
CA SER A 275 15.92 3.10 -18.33
C SER A 275 15.99 2.45 -16.95
N THR A 276 15.02 2.73 -16.07
CA THR A 276 14.88 2.11 -14.75
C THR A 276 13.95 0.90 -14.75
N SER A 277 13.32 0.52 -15.88
CA SER A 277 12.45 -0.66 -15.94
C SER A 277 13.28 -1.95 -15.85
N GLU A 278 13.00 -2.78 -14.86
CA GLU A 278 13.74 -4.01 -14.57
C GLU A 278 12.96 -5.28 -14.94
N ALA A 279 11.63 -5.24 -14.84
CA ALA A 279 10.73 -6.32 -15.24
C ALA A 279 9.39 -5.76 -15.71
N TRP A 280 8.79 -6.39 -16.72
CA TRP A 280 7.47 -6.02 -17.25
C TRP A 280 6.71 -7.27 -17.73
N ASN A 281 5.40 -7.29 -17.48
CA ASN A 281 4.49 -8.30 -18.04
C ASN A 281 3.08 -7.71 -18.23
N GLY A 282 2.51 -7.85 -19.42
CA GLY A 282 1.18 -7.32 -19.75
C GLY A 282 0.07 -8.36 -19.86
N ASN A 283 0.34 -9.64 -19.60
CA ASN A 283 -0.56 -10.73 -19.97
C ASN A 283 -0.84 -11.76 -18.86
N THR A 284 -0.39 -11.51 -17.64
CA THR A 284 -0.62 -12.39 -16.50
C THR A 284 -1.33 -11.64 -15.37
N PHE A 285 -2.46 -12.17 -14.93
CA PHE A 285 -3.12 -11.71 -13.71
C PHE A 285 -2.44 -12.29 -12.47
N GLY A 286 -2.54 -11.58 -11.34
CA GLY A 286 -1.90 -11.99 -10.11
C GLY A 286 -1.83 -10.89 -9.07
N VAL A 287 -1.18 -11.21 -7.94
CA VAL A 287 -0.95 -10.28 -6.83
C VAL A 287 0.53 -10.20 -6.51
N LEU A 288 0.97 -9.06 -5.98
CA LEU A 288 2.30 -8.93 -5.39
C LEU A 288 2.21 -9.30 -3.91
N GLU A 289 2.82 -10.41 -3.49
CA GLU A 289 3.08 -10.69 -2.08
C GLU A 289 4.36 -9.93 -1.65
N VAL A 290 4.30 -9.19 -0.55
CA VAL A 290 5.45 -8.48 0.02
C VAL A 290 5.65 -8.95 1.46
N SER A 291 6.82 -9.49 1.74
CA SER A 291 7.29 -9.79 3.09
C SER A 291 7.99 -8.55 3.65
N LEU A 292 7.44 -8.01 4.72
CA LEU A 292 7.93 -6.85 5.45
C LEU A 292 8.75 -7.33 6.64
N LEU A 293 10.07 -7.15 6.58
CA LEU A 293 11.02 -7.44 7.65
C LEU A 293 11.39 -6.14 8.39
N PRO A 294 11.96 -6.16 9.59
CA PRO A 294 12.24 -4.94 10.35
C PRO A 294 13.09 -3.87 9.63
N ASP A 295 14.00 -4.30 8.75
CA ASP A 295 15.00 -3.47 8.07
C ASP A 295 15.05 -3.67 6.56
N SER A 296 14.11 -4.44 6.00
CA SER A 296 14.14 -4.87 4.61
C SER A 296 12.77 -5.36 4.15
N TYR A 297 12.62 -5.52 2.84
CA TYR A 297 11.45 -6.18 2.24
C TYR A 297 11.89 -7.16 1.17
N ALA A 298 11.09 -8.21 1.00
CA ALA A 298 11.13 -9.09 -0.14
C ALA A 298 9.78 -9.07 -0.86
N TRP A 299 9.79 -9.21 -2.18
CA TRP A 299 8.57 -9.30 -2.98
C TRP A 299 8.58 -10.54 -3.84
N GLU A 300 7.38 -11.05 -4.12
CA GLU A 300 7.12 -12.10 -5.09
C GLU A 300 5.80 -11.81 -5.82
N PHE A 301 5.83 -11.77 -7.14
CA PHE A 301 4.61 -11.77 -7.95
C PHE A 301 4.04 -13.19 -8.02
N ARG A 302 2.81 -13.34 -7.53
CA ARG A 302 2.05 -14.59 -7.53
C ARG A 302 1.04 -14.56 -8.67
N PRO A 303 1.26 -15.33 -9.74
CA PRO A 303 0.28 -15.40 -10.83
C PRO A 303 -0.98 -16.15 -10.38
N GLU A 304 -2.10 -15.86 -11.03
CA GLU A 304 -3.29 -16.71 -10.93
C GLU A 304 -2.98 -18.15 -11.39
N ALA A 305 -3.82 -19.11 -11.00
CA ALA A 305 -3.62 -20.50 -11.38
C ALA A 305 -3.52 -20.66 -12.92
N GLY A 306 -2.42 -21.25 -13.39
CA GLY A 306 -2.13 -21.43 -14.81
C GLY A 306 -1.33 -20.29 -15.45
N GLY A 307 -1.15 -19.15 -14.77
CA GLY A 307 -0.23 -18.09 -15.19
C GLY A 307 1.23 -18.49 -14.99
N SER A 308 2.12 -17.99 -15.85
CA SER A 308 3.53 -18.39 -15.89
C SER A 308 4.53 -17.28 -15.52
N PHE A 309 4.10 -16.02 -15.48
CA PHE A 309 4.98 -14.94 -15.10
C PHE A 309 5.23 -14.92 -13.60
N THR A 310 6.49 -14.78 -13.21
CA THR A 310 6.93 -14.62 -11.83
C THR A 310 8.03 -13.56 -11.81
N ASP A 311 8.06 -12.75 -10.77
CA ASP A 311 9.16 -11.84 -10.46
C ASP A 311 9.36 -11.81 -8.95
N SER A 312 10.61 -11.76 -8.49
CA SER A 312 10.92 -11.74 -7.07
C SER A 312 12.23 -11.03 -6.78
N GLY A 313 12.36 -10.50 -5.57
CA GLY A 313 13.62 -9.95 -5.09
C GLY A 313 13.52 -9.48 -3.64
N ALA A 314 14.59 -8.87 -3.15
CA ALA A 314 14.65 -8.27 -1.83
C ALA A 314 15.52 -7.01 -1.83
N THR A 315 15.19 -6.05 -0.97
CA THR A 315 15.97 -4.80 -0.78
C THR A 315 15.97 -4.44 0.70
N ALA A 316 17.09 -3.94 1.21
CA ALA A 316 17.15 -3.30 2.52
C ALA A 316 16.46 -1.93 2.48
N CYS A 317 15.90 -1.50 3.60
CA CYS A 317 15.45 -0.12 3.78
C CYS A 317 16.65 0.82 3.96
N HIS A 318 16.43 2.11 3.74
CA HIS A 318 17.49 3.13 3.78
C HIS A 318 17.97 3.53 5.19
#